data_AF-A0A0B5ACW7-F1
#
_entry.id   AF-A0A0B5ACW7-F1
#
_cell.length_a   1.000
_cell.length_b   1.000
_cell.length_c   1.000
_cell.angle_alpha   90.00
_cell.angle_beta   90.00
_cell.angle_gamma   90.00
#
_symmetry.space_group_name_H-M   'P 1'
#
loop_
_entity.id
_entity.type
_entity.pdbx_description
1 polymer ?
#
loop_
_entity_poly.entity_id
_entity_poly.type
_entity_poly.pdbx_seq_one_letter_code
_entity_poly.pdbx_strand_id
1 'polypeptide(L)'
;TLYFKNRGFQPGMDSIMFVAETGPLPDLAKGTRAVFSLTGSGGSSPWIASLEANRANSLEVSLCAPPMAAVGRYLLKVRIDSYQGSVTAYQLGEFILLFNPWCPADTVYLESEP
;
A
#
# COMPACT_ATOMS: atom_id res chain seq x y z
N THR A 1 8.00 3.42 6.40
CA THR A 1 9.04 4.33 5.87
C THR A 1 9.92 3.61 4.86
N LEU A 2 10.20 4.22 3.72
CA LEU A 2 11.13 3.73 2.71
C LEU A 2 12.44 4.51 2.81
N TYR A 3 13.58 3.83 2.70
CA TYR A 3 14.91 4.46 2.71
C TYR A 3 15.62 4.17 1.38
N PHE A 4 16.18 5.22 0.76
CA PHE A 4 16.81 5.15 -0.54
C PHE A 4 18.33 5.35 -0.42
N LYS A 5 19.11 4.54 -1.15
CA LYS A 5 20.57 4.55 -1.07
C LYS A 5 21.24 5.62 -1.94
N ASN A 6 20.75 5.82 -3.17
CA ASN A 6 21.43 6.66 -4.16
C ASN A 6 20.90 8.10 -4.15
N ARG A 7 19.58 8.26 -4.29
CA ARG A 7 18.86 9.54 -4.21
C ARG A 7 17.49 9.34 -3.58
N GLY A 8 16.97 10.35 -2.90
CA GLY A 8 15.58 10.35 -2.41
C GLY A 8 14.55 10.37 -3.54
N PHE A 9 13.29 10.17 -3.15
CA PHE A 9 12.13 10.24 -4.04
C PHE A 9 11.92 11.66 -4.59
N GLN A 10 11.76 11.79 -5.90
CA GLN A 10 11.52 13.05 -6.60
C GLN A 10 10.09 13.09 -7.15
N PRO A 11 9.19 13.87 -6.53
CA PRO A 11 7.82 14.03 -7.02
C PRO A 11 7.80 14.52 -8.48
N GLY A 12 6.93 13.94 -9.31
CA GLY A 12 6.80 14.28 -10.73
C GLY A 12 7.85 13.64 -11.66
N MET A 13 8.93 13.08 -11.10
CA MET A 13 9.95 12.35 -11.85
C MET A 13 9.94 10.85 -11.53
N ASP A 14 9.53 10.50 -10.32
CA ASP A 14 9.38 9.13 -9.85
C ASP A 14 7.90 8.81 -9.62
N SER A 15 7.53 7.57 -9.94
CA SER A 15 6.24 6.99 -9.62
C SER A 15 6.43 5.78 -8.72
N ILE A 16 5.66 5.73 -7.62
CA ILE A 16 5.66 4.61 -6.68
C ILE A 16 4.30 3.94 -6.70
N MET A 17 4.31 2.63 -6.95
CA MET A 17 3.15 1.76 -6.88
C MET A 17 3.36 0.69 -5.81
N PHE A 18 2.36 0.48 -4.97
CA PHE A 18 2.32 -0.61 -4.01
C PHE A 18 1.48 -1.75 -4.57
N VAL A 19 1.87 -2.98 -4.21
CA VAL A 19 1.10 -4.19 -4.49
C VAL A 19 0.95 -4.96 -3.19
N ALA A 20 -0.29 -5.21 -2.78
CA ALA A 20 -0.63 -6.04 -1.62
C ALA A 20 -1.32 -7.32 -2.10
N GLU A 21 -0.81 -8.49 -1.72
CA GLU A 21 -1.28 -9.80 -2.18
C GLU A 21 -1.50 -10.74 -0.99
N THR A 22 -2.63 -11.43 -0.95
CA THR A 22 -2.95 -12.45 0.08
C THR A 22 -3.41 -13.75 -0.56
N GLY A 23 -3.18 -14.86 0.12
CA GLY A 23 -3.55 -16.20 -0.34
C GLY A 23 -2.64 -16.79 -1.45
N PRO A 24 -2.89 -18.04 -1.87
CA PRO A 24 -2.03 -18.76 -2.80
C PRO A 24 -2.21 -18.36 -4.26
N LEU A 25 -3.36 -17.76 -4.62
CA LEU A 25 -3.70 -17.31 -5.97
C LEU A 25 -4.28 -15.88 -5.91
N PRO A 26 -3.45 -14.85 -5.66
CA PRO A 26 -3.91 -13.46 -5.55
C PRO A 26 -4.52 -12.95 -6.86
N ASP A 27 -5.70 -12.35 -6.77
CA ASP A 27 -6.46 -11.87 -7.91
C ASP A 27 -7.16 -10.53 -7.61
N LEU A 28 -7.14 -9.62 -8.61
CA LEU A 28 -7.70 -8.27 -8.48
C LEU A 28 -9.22 -8.29 -8.35
N ALA A 29 -9.91 -9.11 -9.17
CA ALA A 29 -11.37 -9.17 -9.19
C ALA A 29 -11.92 -9.85 -7.93
N LYS A 30 -11.15 -10.75 -7.33
CA LYS A 30 -11.48 -11.40 -6.04
C LYS A 30 -11.06 -10.60 -4.81
N GLY A 31 -10.44 -9.43 -4.98
CA GLY A 31 -9.99 -8.58 -3.87
C GLY A 31 -8.82 -9.16 -3.05
N THR A 32 -8.15 -10.21 -3.54
CA THR A 32 -6.97 -10.83 -2.89
C THR A 32 -5.65 -10.26 -3.40
N ARG A 33 -5.73 -9.35 -4.38
CA ARG A 33 -4.63 -8.52 -4.87
C ARG A 33 -5.08 -7.07 -5.00
N ALA A 34 -4.27 -6.13 -4.55
CA ALA A 34 -4.50 -4.70 -4.73
C ALA A 34 -3.25 -4.03 -5.32
N VAL A 35 -3.45 -3.09 -6.25
CA VAL A 35 -2.40 -2.27 -6.85
C VAL A 35 -2.81 -0.81 -6.73
N PHE A 36 -1.99 0.02 -6.10
CA PHE A 36 -2.34 1.40 -5.78
C PHE A 36 -1.11 2.30 -5.75
N SER A 37 -1.24 3.54 -6.20
CA SER A 37 -0.13 4.49 -6.34
C SER A 37 -0.07 5.49 -5.18
N LEU A 38 1.14 5.99 -4.91
CA LEU A 38 1.37 7.02 -3.88
C LEU A 38 0.72 8.37 -4.21
N THR A 39 0.51 8.68 -5.49
CA THR A 39 0.05 9.99 -5.97
C THR A 39 -1.43 10.02 -6.34
N GLY A 40 -2.23 9.04 -5.90
CA GLY A 40 -3.70 9.04 -6.05
C GLY A 40 -4.24 8.98 -7.49
N SER A 41 -3.38 8.95 -8.51
CA SER A 41 -3.76 9.10 -9.92
C SER A 41 -3.87 7.79 -10.69
N GLY A 42 -3.97 6.63 -10.03
CA GLY A 42 -3.63 5.35 -10.68
C GLY A 42 -4.63 4.20 -10.65
N GLY A 43 -5.83 4.32 -10.07
CA GLY A 43 -6.80 3.23 -10.21
C GLY A 43 -8.00 3.24 -9.27
N SER A 44 -9.00 2.43 -9.64
CA SER A 44 -10.20 2.08 -8.87
C SER A 44 -9.92 1.28 -7.58
N SER A 45 -8.65 1.21 -7.14
CA SER A 45 -8.29 0.44 -5.95
C SER A 45 -8.83 1.13 -4.71
N PRO A 46 -9.58 0.43 -3.85
CA PRO A 46 -10.03 0.97 -2.58
C PRO A 46 -8.90 1.06 -1.53
N TRP A 47 -7.72 0.52 -1.82
CA TRP A 47 -6.51 0.72 -1.02
C TRP A 47 -5.87 2.07 -1.32
N ILE A 48 -5.43 2.76 -0.28
CA ILE A 48 -4.88 4.12 -0.37
C ILE A 48 -3.42 4.11 0.10
N ALA A 49 -2.56 4.83 -0.62
CA ALA A 49 -1.24 5.21 -0.15
C ALA A 49 -1.14 6.74 -0.14
N SER A 50 -0.79 7.33 1.00
CA SER A 50 -0.59 8.78 1.16
C SER A 50 0.84 9.11 1.55
N LEU A 51 1.38 10.17 0.96
CA LEU A 51 2.67 10.73 1.32
C LEU A 51 2.53 11.55 2.61
N GLU A 52 3.22 11.12 3.67
CA GLU A 52 3.24 11.82 4.96
C GLU A 52 4.44 12.76 5.07
N ALA A 53 5.62 12.31 4.66
CA ALA A 53 6.82 13.13 4.63
C ALA A 53 7.79 12.69 3.53
N ASN A 54 8.39 13.65 2.83
CA ASN A 54 9.48 13.42 1.90
C ASN A 54 10.75 14.10 2.42
N ARG A 55 11.79 13.31 2.72
CA ARG A 55 13.08 13.78 3.23
C ARG A 55 14.19 13.45 2.23
N ALA A 56 15.41 13.90 2.50
CA ALA A 56 16.55 13.76 1.58
C ALA A 56 16.80 12.32 1.08
N ASN A 57 16.62 11.32 1.93
CA ASN A 57 16.85 9.90 1.61
C ASN A 57 15.75 8.96 2.11
N SER A 58 14.63 9.50 2.60
CA SER A 58 13.54 8.69 3.17
C SER A 58 12.18 9.24 2.84
N LEU A 59 11.21 8.34 2.73
CA LEU A 59 9.83 8.63 2.42
C LEU A 59 8.92 7.97 3.44
N GLU A 60 8.13 8.77 4.14
CA GLU A 60 7.09 8.30 5.04
C GLU A 60 5.78 8.22 4.26
N VAL A 61 5.21 7.01 4.26
CA VAL A 61 4.00 6.70 3.51
C VAL A 61 3.04 6.01 4.48
N SER A 62 1.81 6.49 4.52
CA SER A 62 0.70 5.81 5.18
C SER A 62 -0.02 4.93 4.16
N LEU A 63 -0.37 3.71 4.56
CA LEU A 63 -1.12 2.76 3.74
C LEU A 63 -2.42 2.46 4.46
N CYS A 64 -3.55 2.59 3.77
CA CYS A 64 -4.86 2.30 4.32
C CYS A 64 -5.53 1.19 3.51
N ALA A 65 -5.85 0.09 4.19
CA ALA A 65 -6.68 -0.97 3.64
C ALA A 65 -8.16 -0.57 3.77
N PRO A 66 -9.02 -0.94 2.81
CA PRO A 66 -10.43 -0.66 2.92
C PRO A 66 -11.11 -1.60 3.95
N PRO A 67 -12.25 -1.21 4.54
CA PRO A 67 -12.92 -1.98 5.58
C PRO A 67 -13.37 -3.38 5.15
N MET A 68 -13.61 -3.60 3.84
CA MET A 68 -14.00 -4.89 3.27
C MET A 68 -12.81 -5.72 2.74
N ALA A 69 -11.57 -5.33 3.02
CA ALA A 69 -10.41 -6.10 2.60
C ALA A 69 -10.42 -7.51 3.20
N ALA A 70 -9.96 -8.50 2.43
CA ALA A 70 -9.85 -9.86 2.94
C ALA A 70 -8.90 -9.93 4.14
N VAL A 71 -9.31 -10.61 5.21
CA VAL A 71 -8.44 -10.86 6.37
C VAL A 71 -7.39 -11.91 6.02
N GLY A 72 -6.15 -11.72 6.48
CA GLY A 72 -5.08 -12.69 6.29
C GLY A 72 -3.67 -12.09 6.24
N ARG A 73 -2.69 -12.94 5.92
CA ARG A 73 -1.29 -12.52 5.73
C ARG A 73 -1.08 -12.00 4.31
N TYR A 74 -0.67 -10.76 4.21
CA TYR A 74 -0.35 -10.07 2.97
C TYR A 74 1.15 -9.99 2.74
N LEU A 75 1.55 -10.16 1.49
CA LEU A 75 2.84 -9.78 0.96
C LEU A 75 2.76 -8.37 0.40
N LEU A 76 3.59 -7.45 0.90
CA LEU A 76 3.68 -6.08 0.42
C LEU A 76 4.90 -5.92 -0.49
N LYS A 77 4.66 -5.44 -1.71
CA LYS A 77 5.68 -5.11 -2.69
C LYS A 77 5.58 -3.64 -3.09
N VAL A 78 6.70 -3.09 -3.54
CA VAL A 78 6.76 -1.75 -4.13
C VAL A 78 7.39 -1.83 -5.50
N ARG A 79 6.83 -1.09 -6.46
CA ARG A 79 7.41 -0.84 -7.77
C ARG A 79 7.72 0.64 -7.87
N ILE A 80 8.95 0.96 -8.22
CA ILE A 80 9.42 2.33 -8.39
C ILE A 80 9.81 2.47 -9.86
N ASP A 81 9.08 3.33 -10.56
CA ASP A 81 9.41 3.78 -11.90
C ASP A 81 10.09 5.14 -11.79
N SER A 82 11.34 5.22 -12.22
CA SER A 82 12.16 6.43 -12.15
C SER A 82 12.45 6.90 -13.58
N TYR A 83 12.37 8.21 -13.81
CA TYR A 83 12.73 8.85 -15.09
C TYR A 83 14.10 8.42 -15.67
N GLN A 84 15.01 7.92 -14.84
CA GLN A 84 16.29 7.33 -15.26
C GLN A 84 16.14 5.99 -16.00
N GLY A 85 14.92 5.52 -16.26
CA GLY A 85 14.60 4.37 -17.11
C GLY A 85 14.68 3.00 -16.43
N SER A 86 14.87 2.97 -15.11
CA SER A 86 14.92 1.71 -14.35
C SER A 86 13.63 1.52 -13.56
N VAL A 87 12.83 0.52 -13.97
CA VAL A 87 11.71 0.02 -13.17
C VAL A 87 12.27 -1.01 -12.20
N THR A 88 12.17 -0.73 -10.91
CA THR A 88 12.63 -1.64 -9.86
C THR A 88 11.46 -2.12 -9.02
N ALA A 89 11.43 -3.42 -8.73
CA ALA A 89 10.41 -4.04 -7.88
C ALA A 89 11.09 -4.67 -6.67
N TYR A 90 10.58 -4.36 -5.48
CA TYR A 90 11.10 -4.87 -4.22
C TYR A 90 9.96 -5.49 -3.40
N GLN A 91 10.27 -6.55 -2.68
CA GLN A 91 9.44 -7.06 -1.60
C GLN A 91 9.80 -6.29 -0.32
N LEU A 92 8.83 -5.59 0.26
CA LEU A 92 9.04 -4.82 1.48
C LEU A 92 8.90 -5.69 2.73
N GLY A 93 8.02 -6.69 2.69
CA GLY A 93 7.78 -7.59 3.81
C GLY A 93 6.36 -8.15 3.79
N GLU A 94 5.96 -8.73 4.92
CA GLU A 94 4.62 -9.24 5.14
C GLU A 94 3.95 -8.52 6.30
N PHE A 95 2.61 -8.45 6.27
CA PHE A 95 1.79 -7.98 7.39
C PHE A 95 0.53 -8.83 7.49
N ILE A 96 -0.11 -8.84 8.67
CA ILE A 96 -1.41 -9.51 8.86
C ILE A 96 -2.47 -8.41 8.96
N LEU A 97 -3.48 -8.50 8.10
CA LEU A 97 -4.67 -7.67 8.17
C LEU A 97 -5.77 -8.45 8.89
N LEU A 98 -6.41 -7.81 9.86
CA LEU A 98 -7.51 -8.36 10.66
C LEU A 98 -8.77 -7.53 10.45
N PHE A 99 -9.90 -8.07 10.89
CA PHE A 99 -11.12 -7.28 11.07
C PHE A 99 -10.88 -6.15 12.07
N ASN A 100 -11.62 -5.05 11.93
CA ASN A 100 -11.45 -3.86 12.76
C ASN A 100 -12.77 -3.44 13.45
N PRO A 101 -13.03 -3.92 14.68
CA PRO A 101 -14.20 -3.53 15.47
C PRO A 101 -14.30 -2.03 15.81
N TRP A 102 -13.22 -1.26 15.64
CA TRP A 102 -13.20 0.19 15.86
C TRP A 102 -13.47 1.00 14.60
N CYS A 103 -13.62 0.36 13.44
CA CYS A 103 -13.93 1.04 12.19
C CYS A 103 -15.45 1.00 11.93
N PRO A 104 -16.18 2.13 11.94
CA PRO A 104 -17.63 2.15 11.71
C PRO A 104 -18.07 1.60 10.34
N ALA A 105 -17.15 1.53 9.39
CA ALA A 105 -17.40 0.99 8.05
C ALA A 105 -17.06 -0.50 7.93
N ASP A 106 -16.46 -1.10 8.96
CA ASP A 106 -16.24 -2.55 9.01
C ASP A 106 -17.50 -3.25 9.51
N THR A 107 -17.79 -4.40 8.92
CA THR A 107 -18.92 -5.27 9.28
C THR A 107 -18.94 -5.72 10.73
N VAL A 108 -17.78 -5.72 11.42
CA VAL A 108 -17.68 -6.12 12.83
C VAL A 108 -17.63 -4.95 13.80
N TYR A 109 -17.98 -3.74 13.37
CA TYR A 109 -17.95 -2.55 14.21
C TYR A 109 -18.76 -2.72 15.50
N LEU A 110 -18.18 -2.23 16.61
CA LEU A 110 -18.83 -2.14 17.91
C LEU A 110 -18.85 -0.68 18.35
N GLU A 111 -20.03 -0.15 18.70
CA GLU A 111 -20.22 1.27 19.02
C GLU A 111 -19.58 1.67 20.36
N SER A 112 -19.42 0.72 21.29
CA SER A 112 -18.81 0.94 22.60
C SER A 112 -17.68 -0.06 22.83
N GLU A 113 -16.55 0.43 23.35
CA GLU A 113 -15.53 -0.44 23.93
C GLU A 113 -16.10 -1.11 25.20
N PRO A 114 -15.88 -2.42 25.41
CA PRO A 114 -16.39 -3.13 26.58
C PRO A 114 -15.83 -2.64 27.92
#